data_AF-A0A323T9T9-F1
#
_entry.id   AF-A0A323T9T9-F1
#
_cell.length_a   1.000
_cell.length_b   1.000
_cell.length_c   1.000
_cell.angle_alpha   90.00
_cell.angle_beta   90.00
_cell.angle_gamma   90.00
#
_symmetry.space_group_name_H-M   'P 1'
#
loop_
_entity.id
_entity.type
_entity.pdbx_description
1 polymer ?
#
loop_
_entity_poly.entity_id
_entity_poly.type
_entity_poly.pdbx_seq_one_letter_code
_entity_poly.pdbx_strand_id
1 'polypeptide(L)'
;MSVLPPSFLGKKVFLDGDNQRHYILKYEELSGKRKIHALLFDQETPVIFAVLDYNGRFLDSFYLSNKTTVESTDILERYKKIAERKKQYKVTQDDLKDALRPKEEAKMKNKNIMKLLTDELLEDIKHQWPSRLIALQNADGKSDQSLIMIALKDALEQANALKSFHYLLHHRLDSYIPMLAEYIQDHPQLIEEVPEYYLSFNHARIVEEFLFNAVKHVEIDNSDLIEKILQQAQKIDHVHYSTVLRQLLVKLFRRAKGETDDSSKQWLNKTVHDQSLRSTIVEILKK
;
A
#
# COMPACT_ATOMS: atom_id res chain seq x y z
N MET A 1 -2.73 18.98 -11.03
CA MET A 1 -3.00 17.53 -10.85
C MET A 1 -2.98 17.24 -9.36
N SER A 2 -3.98 16.55 -8.83
CA SER A 2 -3.99 16.16 -7.42
C SER A 2 -2.87 15.14 -7.19
N VAL A 3 -1.90 15.48 -6.34
CA VAL A 3 -0.80 14.59 -5.99
C VAL A 3 -1.30 13.64 -4.92
N LEU A 4 -0.92 12.37 -5.04
CA LEU A 4 -1.19 11.37 -4.03
C LEU A 4 -0.61 11.82 -2.67
N PRO A 5 -1.35 11.68 -1.54
CA PRO A 5 -0.83 12.07 -0.23
C PRO A 5 0.50 11.36 0.05
N PRO A 6 1.58 12.06 0.43
CA PRO A 6 2.88 11.44 0.65
C PRO A 6 2.95 10.70 1.99
N SER A 7 3.94 9.80 2.11
CA SER A 7 4.48 9.34 3.39
C SER A 7 5.86 9.95 3.56
N PHE A 8 6.12 10.50 4.74
CA PHE A 8 7.43 11.04 5.10
C PHE A 8 8.25 10.05 5.92
N LEU A 9 7.74 8.85 6.14
CA LEU A 9 8.41 7.82 6.92
C LEU A 9 9.77 7.45 6.29
N GLY A 10 10.83 7.53 7.11
CA GLY A 10 12.22 7.33 6.70
C GLY A 10 12.89 8.55 6.06
N LYS A 11 12.20 9.68 5.88
CA LYS A 11 12.82 10.90 5.33
C LYS A 11 13.81 11.52 6.32
N LYS A 12 14.96 11.94 5.79
CA LYS A 12 16.01 12.67 6.50
C LYS A 12 15.72 14.17 6.45
N VAL A 13 15.72 14.81 7.61
CA VAL A 13 15.51 16.25 7.79
C VAL A 13 16.79 16.87 8.32
N PHE A 14 17.38 17.79 7.57
CA PHE A 14 18.62 18.47 7.90
C PHE A 14 18.31 19.83 8.52
N LEU A 15 18.95 20.16 9.65
CA LEU A 15 18.78 21.48 10.30
C LEU A 15 19.60 22.57 9.64
N ASP A 16 20.80 22.20 9.17
CA ASP A 16 21.76 23.11 8.60
C ASP A 16 21.97 22.74 7.13
N GLY A 17 22.04 23.73 6.25
CA GLY A 17 22.26 23.55 4.80
C GLY A 17 23.55 22.80 4.45
N ASP A 18 24.43 22.58 5.43
CA ASP A 18 25.72 21.89 5.30
C ASP A 18 25.64 20.36 5.51
N ASN A 19 24.44 19.76 5.61
CA ASN A 19 24.19 18.31 5.64
C ASN A 19 24.87 17.49 6.76
N GLN A 20 25.44 18.13 7.79
CA GLN A 20 26.20 17.40 8.82
C GLN A 20 25.34 16.69 9.87
N ARG A 21 24.17 17.26 10.21
CA ARG A 21 23.25 16.70 11.21
C ARG A 21 21.87 16.54 10.61
N HIS A 22 21.30 15.36 10.78
CA HIS A 22 19.96 15.04 10.29
C HIS A 22 19.16 14.26 11.32
N TYR A 23 17.85 14.41 11.24
CA TYR A 23 16.89 13.60 11.98
C TYR A 23 16.10 12.75 10.99
N ILE A 24 15.64 11.59 11.44
CA ILE A 24 14.83 10.70 10.61
C ILE A 24 13.41 10.70 11.14
N LEU A 25 12.43 10.89 10.25
CA LEU A 25 11.03 10.72 10.60
C LEU A 25 10.72 9.22 10.71
N LYS A 26 10.50 8.72 11.92
CA LYS A 26 10.20 7.28 12.18
C LYS A 26 8.77 7.04 12.65
N TYR A 27 7.98 8.09 12.81
CA TYR A 27 6.57 8.01 13.15
C TYR A 27 5.82 9.17 12.52
N GLU A 28 4.69 8.86 11.89
CA GLU A 28 3.71 9.84 11.40
C GLU A 28 2.29 9.33 11.64
N GLU A 29 1.38 10.24 11.93
CA GLU A 29 -0.06 9.97 12.01
C GLU A 29 -0.84 11.10 11.35
N LEU A 30 -1.83 10.77 10.52
CA LEU A 30 -2.71 11.75 9.91
C LEU A 30 -3.59 12.40 10.98
N SER A 31 -3.56 13.73 11.03
CA SER A 31 -4.35 14.56 11.95
C SER A 31 -5.31 15.43 11.14
N GLY A 32 -6.54 14.95 10.98
CA GLY A 32 -7.54 15.59 10.12
C GLY A 32 -7.20 15.51 8.62
N LYS A 33 -7.71 16.46 7.82
CA LYS A 33 -7.63 16.36 6.33
C LYS A 33 -6.31 16.82 5.72
N ARG A 34 -5.48 17.60 6.43
CA ARG A 34 -4.32 18.30 5.83
C ARG A 34 -3.09 18.38 6.72
N LYS A 35 -3.10 17.77 7.91
CA LYS A 35 -1.98 17.81 8.83
C LYS A 35 -1.50 16.39 9.14
N ILE A 36 -0.20 16.29 9.37
CA ILE A 36 0.47 15.05 9.79
C ILE A 36 1.23 15.39 11.07
N HIS A 37 0.97 14.64 12.13
CA HIS A 37 1.78 14.69 13.34
C HIS A 37 2.95 13.73 13.16
N ALA A 38 4.17 14.21 13.40
CA ALA A 38 5.38 13.45 13.16
C ALA A 38 6.33 13.51 14.36
N LEU A 39 7.07 12.41 14.57
CA LEU A 39 8.21 12.38 15.47
C LEU A 39 9.48 12.18 14.66
N LEU A 40 10.43 13.10 14.84
CA LEU A 40 11.76 13.01 14.26
C LEU A 40 12.74 12.52 15.33
N PHE A 41 13.65 11.67 14.89
CA PHE A 41 14.53 10.91 15.75
C PHE A 41 15.98 11.28 15.52
N ASP A 42 16.73 11.43 16.62
CA ASP A 42 18.18 11.32 16.63
C ASP A 42 18.52 9.89 17.00
N GLN A 43 19.07 9.14 16.03
CA GLN A 43 19.23 7.69 16.12
C GLN A 43 17.89 7.00 16.46
N GLU A 44 17.76 6.40 17.64
CA GLU A 44 16.55 5.70 18.10
C GLU A 44 15.71 6.49 19.12
N THR A 45 16.09 7.73 19.43
CA THR A 45 15.38 8.55 20.43
C THR A 45 14.52 9.61 19.74
N PRO A 46 13.21 9.70 20.02
CA PRO A 46 12.39 10.80 19.51
C PRO A 46 12.83 12.10 20.18
N VAL A 47 13.15 13.12 19.38
CA VAL A 47 13.72 14.38 19.87
C VAL A 47 12.92 15.61 19.46
N ILE A 48 12.24 15.56 18.31
CA ILE A 48 11.43 16.66 17.80
C ILE A 48 10.02 16.15 17.50
N PHE A 49 9.03 16.89 18.00
CA PHE A 49 7.66 16.79 17.52
C PHE A 49 7.45 17.83 16.41
N ALA A 50 6.78 17.43 15.35
CA ALA A 50 6.44 18.31 14.25
C ALA A 50 5.00 18.11 13.80
N VAL A 51 4.39 19.21 13.34
CA VAL A 51 3.16 19.20 12.57
C VAL A 51 3.51 19.57 11.15
N LEU A 52 3.30 18.66 10.22
CA LEU A 52 3.55 18.86 8.79
C LEU A 52 2.24 19.09 8.05
N ASP A 53 2.28 19.84 6.95
CA ASP A 53 1.22 19.79 5.95
C ASP A 53 1.38 18.58 5.01
N TYR A 54 0.39 18.34 4.15
CA TYR A 54 0.43 17.26 3.16
C TYR A 54 1.53 17.42 2.08
N ASN A 55 2.22 18.57 2.02
CA ASN A 55 3.37 18.78 1.15
C ASN A 55 4.70 18.58 1.89
N GLY A 56 4.67 18.26 3.19
CA GLY A 56 5.87 18.08 4.02
C GLY A 56 6.44 19.38 4.56
N ARG A 57 5.70 20.50 4.47
CA ARG A 57 6.09 21.76 5.08
C ARG A 57 5.82 21.72 6.58
N PHE A 58 6.80 22.13 7.36
CA PHE A 58 6.66 22.29 8.80
C PHE A 58 5.70 23.45 9.10
N LEU A 59 4.57 23.13 9.73
CA LEU A 59 3.60 24.09 10.26
C LEU A 59 3.95 24.51 11.69
N ASP A 60 4.44 23.57 12.48
CA ASP A 60 5.02 23.77 13.81
C ASP A 60 6.07 22.69 14.06
N SER A 61 7.12 23.01 14.82
CA SER A 61 8.07 22.02 15.31
C SER A 61 8.81 22.53 16.53
N PHE A 62 9.09 21.62 17.46
CA PHE A 62 9.88 21.93 18.65
C PHE A 62 10.56 20.68 19.20
N TYR A 63 11.69 20.92 19.88
CA TYR A 63 12.36 19.89 20.65
C TYR A 63 11.49 19.47 21.84
N LEU A 64 11.34 18.16 22.01
CA LEU A 64 10.58 17.55 23.11
C LEU A 64 11.21 17.84 24.49
N SER A 65 12.50 18.21 24.52
CA SER A 65 13.17 18.68 25.74
C SER A 65 12.76 20.09 26.16
N ASN A 66 12.29 20.92 25.22
CA ASN A 66 12.07 22.35 25.44
C ASN A 66 10.60 22.69 25.67
N LYS A 67 9.69 21.90 25.07
CA LYS A 67 8.25 22.15 25.10
C LYS A 67 7.49 20.83 25.04
N THR A 68 6.35 20.80 25.72
CA THR A 68 5.37 19.71 25.66
C THR A 68 3.98 20.32 25.50
N THR A 69 3.25 19.85 24.49
CA THR A 69 1.81 20.11 24.31
C THR A 69 1.01 18.84 24.56
N VAL A 70 -0.32 18.96 24.66
CA VAL A 70 -1.23 17.82 24.75
C VAL A 70 -1.03 16.90 23.54
N GLU A 71 -0.97 17.45 22.33
CA GLU A 71 -0.80 16.63 21.12
C GLU A 71 0.55 15.89 21.12
N SER A 72 1.64 16.57 21.49
CA SER A 72 2.96 15.92 21.53
C SER A 72 3.03 14.81 22.58
N THR A 73 2.35 14.97 23.71
CA THR A 73 2.27 13.96 24.78
C THR A 73 1.49 12.74 24.30
N ASP A 74 0.32 12.95 23.70
CA ASP A 74 -0.52 11.87 23.18
C ASP A 74 0.19 11.06 22.09
N ILE A 75 0.88 11.74 21.17
CA ILE A 75 1.64 11.12 20.10
C ILE A 75 2.82 10.33 20.66
N LEU A 76 3.54 10.86 21.64
CA LEU A 76 4.62 10.13 22.31
C LEU A 76 4.12 8.89 23.06
N GLU A 77 2.99 8.97 23.76
CA GLU A 77 2.41 7.83 24.46
C GLU A 77 1.93 6.74 23.50
N ARG A 78 1.35 7.11 22.35
CA ARG A 78 1.03 6.16 21.29
C ARG A 78 2.28 5.49 20.73
N TYR A 79 3.31 6.28 20.41
CA TYR A 79 4.58 5.74 19.93
C TYR A 79 5.21 4.78 20.95
N LYS A 80 5.23 5.14 22.25
CA LYS A 80 5.77 4.26 23.31
C LYS A 80 5.04 2.92 23.37
N LYS A 81 3.71 2.90 23.23
CA LYS A 81 2.93 1.65 23.19
C LYS A 81 3.34 0.76 22.01
N ILE A 82 3.53 1.36 20.83
CA ILE A 82 3.98 0.66 19.63
C ILE A 82 5.41 0.13 19.83
N ALA A 83 6.32 0.97 20.31
CA ALA A 83 7.71 0.59 20.58
C ALA A 83 7.82 -0.55 21.60
N GLU A 84 7.00 -0.54 22.65
CA GLU A 84 6.96 -1.60 23.65
C GLU A 84 6.46 -2.93 23.07
N ARG A 85 5.44 -2.89 22.21
CA ARG A 85 4.99 -4.07 21.47
C ARG A 85 6.09 -4.63 20.58
N LYS A 86 6.79 -3.75 19.86
CA LYS A 86 7.87 -4.15 18.95
C LYS A 86 9.07 -4.79 19.65
N LYS A 87 9.30 -4.52 20.94
CA LYS A 87 10.34 -5.22 21.73
C LYS A 87 10.09 -6.72 21.89
N GLN A 88 8.86 -7.19 21.68
CA GLN A 88 8.53 -8.61 21.73
C GLN A 88 9.18 -9.37 20.56
N TYR A 89 9.37 -8.71 19.42
CA TYR A 89 10.18 -9.21 18.32
C TYR A 89 11.65 -8.95 18.66
N LYS A 90 12.34 -10.00 19.11
CA LYS A 90 13.77 -9.98 19.51
C LYS A 90 14.69 -9.82 18.29
N VAL A 91 14.54 -8.70 17.57
CA VAL A 91 15.32 -8.31 16.39
C VAL A 91 16.36 -7.29 16.83
N THR A 92 17.64 -7.61 16.66
CA THR A 92 18.74 -6.73 17.05
C THR A 92 19.01 -5.66 15.98
N GLN A 93 19.76 -4.62 16.33
CA GLN A 93 20.21 -3.60 15.37
C GLN A 93 21.06 -4.19 14.23
N ASP A 94 21.87 -5.21 14.53
CA ASP A 94 22.64 -5.92 13.50
C ASP A 94 21.74 -6.72 12.56
N ASP A 95 20.69 -7.35 13.09
CA ASP A 95 19.69 -8.05 12.29
C ASP A 95 18.96 -7.08 11.34
N LEU A 96 18.57 -5.90 11.85
CA LEU A 96 17.92 -4.86 11.05
C LEU A 96 18.82 -4.34 9.92
N LYS A 97 20.11 -4.14 10.18
CA LYS A 97 21.09 -3.73 9.15
C LYS A 97 21.32 -4.81 8.10
N ASP A 98 21.34 -6.07 8.51
CA ASP A 98 21.46 -7.21 7.60
C ASP A 98 20.20 -7.37 6.74
N ALA A 99 19.02 -7.10 7.33
CA ALA A 99 17.73 -7.19 6.65
C ALA A 99 17.50 -6.16 5.53
N LEU A 100 18.32 -5.11 5.45
CA LEU A 100 18.32 -4.16 4.34
C LEU A 100 18.96 -4.71 3.06
N ARG A 101 19.57 -5.90 3.12
CA ARG A 101 20.26 -6.54 2.00
C ARG A 101 19.37 -7.59 1.33
N PRO A 102 19.61 -7.88 0.04
CA PRO A 102 19.05 -9.06 -0.60
C PRO A 102 19.42 -10.36 0.12
N LYS A 103 18.60 -11.40 -0.07
CA LYS A 103 18.80 -12.70 0.57
C LYS A 103 20.15 -13.33 0.26
N GLU A 104 20.67 -13.09 -0.94
CA GLU A 104 21.96 -13.60 -1.42
C GLU A 104 23.15 -12.92 -0.73
N GLU A 105 22.97 -11.71 -0.22
CA GLU A 105 24.02 -10.89 0.42
C GLU A 105 23.88 -10.80 1.94
N ALA A 106 22.70 -11.14 2.47
CA ALA A 106 22.40 -11.13 3.89
C ALA A 106 23.12 -12.29 4.59
N LYS A 107 23.71 -12.01 5.76
CA LYS A 107 24.40 -13.02 6.57
C LYS A 107 23.42 -13.94 7.29
N MET A 108 22.22 -13.46 7.59
CA MET A 108 21.13 -14.16 8.27
C MET A 108 21.60 -14.93 9.52
N LYS A 109 22.44 -14.29 10.34
CA LYS A 109 22.97 -14.91 11.57
C LYS A 109 21.84 -15.40 12.49
N ASN A 110 20.77 -14.63 12.58
CA ASN A 110 19.52 -15.05 13.19
C ASN A 110 18.70 -15.87 12.20
N LYS A 111 18.64 -17.19 12.41
CA LYS A 111 17.92 -18.13 11.53
C LYS A 111 16.41 -17.84 11.43
N ASN A 112 15.85 -17.14 12.41
CA ASN A 112 14.43 -16.81 12.46
C ASN A 112 14.13 -15.40 11.93
N ILE A 113 15.11 -14.70 11.35
CA ILE A 113 14.96 -13.28 10.99
C ILE A 113 13.76 -13.02 10.09
N MET A 114 13.53 -13.83 9.05
CA MET A 114 12.39 -13.66 8.16
C MET A 114 11.06 -13.75 8.91
N LYS A 115 10.88 -14.78 9.74
CA LYS A 115 9.68 -14.92 10.56
C LYS A 115 9.47 -13.72 11.47
N LEU A 116 10.51 -13.24 12.14
CA LEU A 116 10.41 -12.08 13.03
C LEU A 116 10.03 -10.79 12.29
N LEU A 117 10.58 -10.57 11.09
CA LEU A 117 10.23 -9.43 10.25
C LEU A 117 8.77 -9.52 9.78
N THR A 118 8.36 -10.70 9.30
CA THR A 118 6.98 -10.97 8.86
C THR A 118 5.99 -10.80 10.00
N ASP A 119 6.26 -11.36 11.19
CA ASP A 119 5.39 -11.26 12.36
C ASP A 119 5.22 -9.78 12.79
N GLU A 120 6.30 -9.00 12.77
CA GLU A 120 6.24 -7.56 13.06
C GLU A 120 5.41 -6.79 12.01
N LEU A 121 5.61 -7.07 10.72
CA LEU A 121 4.83 -6.46 9.64
C LEU A 121 3.35 -6.84 9.69
N LEU A 122 3.04 -8.08 10.08
CA LEU A 122 1.66 -8.52 10.32
C LEU A 122 1.00 -7.74 11.46
N GLU A 123 1.73 -7.47 12.56
CA GLU A 123 1.21 -6.63 13.63
C GLU A 123 0.98 -5.18 13.16
N ASP A 124 1.93 -4.62 12.41
CA ASP A 124 1.81 -3.27 11.84
C ASP A 124 0.61 -3.17 10.88
N ILE A 125 0.39 -4.15 9.99
CA ILE A 125 -0.79 -4.20 9.11
C ILE A 125 -2.07 -4.36 9.92
N LYS A 126 -2.09 -5.25 10.92
CA LYS A 126 -3.28 -5.52 11.73
C LYS A 126 -3.78 -4.27 12.46
N HIS A 127 -2.86 -3.45 12.93
CA HIS A 127 -3.12 -2.25 13.74
C HIS A 127 -2.99 -0.93 12.98
N GLN A 128 -2.62 -0.96 11.70
CA GLN A 128 -2.41 0.22 10.86
C GLN A 128 -1.33 1.15 11.44
N TRP A 129 -0.27 0.58 11.99
CA TRP A 129 0.81 1.36 12.61
C TRP A 129 1.85 1.81 11.60
N PRO A 130 2.53 2.95 11.86
CA PRO A 130 3.75 3.32 11.17
C PRO A 130 4.83 2.25 11.39
N SER A 131 5.31 1.66 10.30
CA SER A 131 6.27 0.56 10.36
C SER A 131 7.70 1.06 10.47
N ARG A 132 8.42 0.63 11.52
CA ARG A 132 9.86 0.91 11.64
C ARG A 132 10.68 0.22 10.54
N LEU A 133 10.23 -0.92 10.03
CA LEU A 133 10.93 -1.69 9.01
C LEU A 133 10.89 -0.95 7.67
N ILE A 134 9.71 -0.50 7.26
CA ILE A 134 9.53 0.42 6.13
C ILE A 134 10.28 1.74 6.34
N ALA A 135 10.23 2.35 7.53
CA ALA A 135 11.00 3.57 7.81
C ALA A 135 12.51 3.36 7.58
N LEU A 136 13.04 2.23 8.04
CA LEU A 136 14.45 1.85 7.87
C LEU A 136 14.79 1.59 6.40
N GLN A 137 13.93 0.85 5.69
CA GLN A 137 14.09 0.61 4.26
C GLN A 137 14.09 1.92 3.47
N ASN A 138 13.19 2.85 3.78
CA ASN A 138 13.13 4.15 3.11
C ASN A 138 14.34 5.04 3.42
N ALA A 139 14.88 4.97 4.64
CA ALA A 139 15.99 5.81 5.07
C ALA A 139 17.35 5.32 4.56
N ASP A 140 17.57 4.01 4.60
CA ASP A 140 18.89 3.39 4.45
C ASP A 140 18.90 2.16 3.51
N GLY A 141 17.73 1.70 3.05
CA GLY A 141 17.61 0.59 2.11
C GLY A 141 18.17 0.95 0.73
N LYS A 142 18.79 -0.05 0.09
CA LYS A 142 19.44 0.12 -1.24
C LYS A 142 18.89 -0.84 -2.30
N SER A 143 17.99 -1.73 -1.91
CA SER A 143 17.43 -2.75 -2.78
C SER A 143 15.97 -2.98 -2.46
N ASP A 144 15.14 -3.03 -3.49
CA ASP A 144 13.73 -3.42 -3.41
C ASP A 144 13.55 -4.93 -3.17
N GLN A 145 14.65 -5.69 -3.17
CA GLN A 145 14.69 -7.13 -2.88
C GLN A 145 15.28 -7.41 -1.49
N SER A 146 15.30 -6.41 -0.60
CA SER A 146 15.79 -6.61 0.77
C SER A 146 14.96 -7.64 1.53
N LEU A 147 15.52 -8.25 2.58
CA LEU A 147 14.76 -9.16 3.44
C LEU A 147 13.51 -8.49 4.03
N ILE A 148 13.55 -7.18 4.30
CA ILE A 148 12.38 -6.41 4.74
C ILE A 148 11.27 -6.42 3.67
N MET A 149 11.62 -6.17 2.40
CA MET A 149 10.62 -6.14 1.32
C MET A 149 10.10 -7.53 0.96
N ILE A 150 10.94 -8.56 1.11
CA ILE A 150 10.52 -9.96 1.00
C ILE A 150 9.54 -10.30 2.13
N ALA A 151 9.88 -9.96 3.38
CA ALA A 151 9.01 -10.19 4.53
C ALA A 151 7.69 -9.42 4.43
N LEU A 152 7.69 -8.22 3.83
CA LEU A 152 6.47 -7.48 3.52
C LEU A 152 5.57 -8.26 2.57
N LYS A 153 6.12 -8.81 1.49
CA LYS A 153 5.35 -9.65 0.58
C LYS A 153 4.73 -10.84 1.32
N ASP A 154 5.52 -11.55 2.12
CA ASP A 154 5.04 -12.70 2.91
C ASP A 154 3.95 -12.28 3.93
N ALA A 155 4.06 -11.08 4.50
CA ALA A 155 3.06 -10.55 5.44
C ALA A 155 1.76 -10.15 4.72
N LEU A 156 1.86 -9.53 3.55
CA LEU A 156 0.70 -9.15 2.74
C LEU A 156 -0.09 -10.38 2.27
N GLU A 157 0.60 -11.50 2.02
CA GLU A 157 -0.04 -12.76 1.62
C GLU A 157 -0.84 -13.43 2.76
N GLN A 158 -0.49 -13.14 4.02
CA GLN A 158 -1.13 -13.70 5.21
C GLN A 158 -2.13 -12.75 5.88
N ALA A 159 -2.00 -11.44 5.64
CA ALA A 159 -2.85 -10.44 6.26
C ALA A 159 -4.21 -10.33 5.57
N ASN A 160 -5.17 -9.74 6.29
CA ASN A 160 -6.44 -9.33 5.70
C ASN A 160 -6.19 -8.29 4.58
N ALA A 161 -6.65 -8.57 3.36
CA ALA A 161 -6.28 -7.78 2.19
C ALA A 161 -6.78 -6.32 2.25
N LEU A 162 -7.92 -6.06 2.89
CA LEU A 162 -8.42 -4.69 3.08
C LEU A 162 -7.54 -3.90 4.05
N LYS A 163 -7.12 -4.51 5.17
CA LYS A 163 -6.12 -3.89 6.06
C LYS A 163 -4.78 -3.69 5.36
N SER A 164 -4.36 -4.65 4.54
CA SER A 164 -3.16 -4.52 3.71
C SER A 164 -3.27 -3.32 2.77
N PHE A 165 -4.41 -3.12 2.12
CA PHE A 165 -4.65 -1.96 1.26
C PHE A 165 -4.40 -0.64 2.00
N HIS A 166 -5.08 -0.41 3.12
CA HIS A 166 -4.88 0.82 3.91
C HIS A 166 -3.45 0.97 4.44
N TYR A 167 -2.82 -0.13 4.85
CA TYR A 167 -1.42 -0.11 5.28
C TYR A 167 -0.49 0.32 4.15
N LEU A 168 -0.65 -0.22 2.94
CA LEU A 168 0.13 0.17 1.76
C LEU A 168 -0.10 1.64 1.39
N LEU A 169 -1.33 2.15 1.49
CA LEU A 169 -1.64 3.56 1.28
C LEU A 169 -0.92 4.47 2.27
N HIS A 170 -0.95 4.13 3.56
CA HIS A 170 -0.28 4.91 4.60
C HIS A 170 1.24 4.98 4.39
N HIS A 171 1.84 3.92 3.83
CA HIS A 171 3.28 3.81 3.64
C HIS A 171 3.76 4.13 2.22
N ARG A 172 2.85 4.47 1.30
CA ARG A 172 3.15 4.73 -0.13
C ARG A 172 3.85 3.58 -0.84
N LEU A 173 3.41 2.37 -0.53
CA LEU A 173 3.91 1.13 -1.14
C LEU A 173 3.00 0.72 -2.31
N ASP A 174 2.75 1.67 -3.20
CA ASP A 174 1.73 1.60 -4.26
C ASP A 174 1.97 0.44 -5.25
N SER A 175 3.23 0.05 -5.45
CA SER A 175 3.62 -1.06 -6.34
C SER A 175 3.13 -2.44 -5.88
N TYR A 176 2.76 -2.57 -4.60
CA TYR A 176 2.23 -3.82 -4.04
C TYR A 176 0.71 -3.92 -4.16
N ILE A 177 0.01 -2.83 -4.48
CA ILE A 177 -1.46 -2.81 -4.60
C ILE A 177 -1.99 -3.85 -5.60
N PRO A 178 -1.39 -4.03 -6.81
CA PRO A 178 -1.87 -5.02 -7.76
C PRO A 178 -1.82 -6.47 -7.25
N MET A 179 -1.02 -6.77 -6.21
CA MET A 179 -0.95 -8.11 -5.65
C MET A 179 -2.20 -8.44 -4.83
N LEU A 180 -2.86 -7.43 -4.25
CA LEU A 180 -4.07 -7.64 -3.45
C LEU A 180 -5.24 -8.16 -4.30
N ALA A 181 -5.12 -8.06 -5.63
CA ALA A 181 -6.09 -8.57 -6.58
C ALA A 181 -6.26 -10.10 -6.53
N GLU A 182 -5.31 -10.84 -5.94
CA GLU A 182 -5.44 -12.28 -5.71
C GLU A 182 -6.56 -12.60 -4.69
N TYR A 183 -6.84 -11.68 -3.77
CA TYR A 183 -7.76 -11.90 -2.66
C TYR A 183 -9.16 -11.32 -2.89
N ILE A 184 -9.50 -10.94 -4.12
CA ILE A 184 -10.80 -10.28 -4.42
C ILE A 184 -12.01 -11.17 -4.20
N GLN A 185 -11.82 -12.48 -4.17
CA GLN A 185 -12.90 -13.43 -3.87
C GLN A 185 -13.33 -13.31 -2.42
N ASP A 186 -12.36 -13.27 -1.50
CA ASP A 186 -12.59 -13.12 -0.06
C ASP A 186 -12.84 -11.66 0.34
N HIS A 187 -12.32 -10.72 -0.45
CA HIS A 187 -12.35 -9.28 -0.20
C HIS A 187 -12.83 -8.48 -1.41
N PRO A 188 -14.10 -8.66 -1.82
CA PRO A 188 -14.65 -8.02 -3.03
C PRO A 188 -14.74 -6.50 -2.94
N GLN A 189 -14.69 -5.93 -1.73
CA GLN A 189 -14.68 -4.48 -1.51
C GLN A 189 -13.47 -3.80 -2.17
N LEU A 190 -12.36 -4.52 -2.35
CA LEU A 190 -11.15 -4.00 -3.01
C LEU A 190 -11.41 -3.55 -4.46
N ILE A 191 -12.37 -4.17 -5.16
CA ILE A 191 -12.75 -3.79 -6.53
C ILE A 191 -13.34 -2.38 -6.57
N GLU A 192 -13.89 -1.88 -5.46
CA GLU A 192 -14.46 -0.53 -5.38
C GLU A 192 -13.48 0.45 -4.73
N GLU A 193 -12.86 0.07 -3.61
CA GLU A 193 -12.00 0.96 -2.83
C GLU A 193 -10.69 1.35 -3.54
N VAL A 194 -10.05 0.40 -4.26
CA VAL A 194 -8.81 0.68 -4.99
C VAL A 194 -9.05 1.71 -6.10
N PRO A 195 -10.03 1.52 -7.02
CA PRO A 195 -10.37 2.56 -8.00
C PRO A 195 -10.80 3.87 -7.36
N GLU A 196 -11.66 3.85 -6.35
CA GLU A 196 -12.17 5.08 -5.71
C GLU A 196 -11.02 5.95 -5.20
N TYR A 197 -10.07 5.34 -4.49
CA TYR A 197 -8.91 6.06 -3.98
C TYR A 197 -8.05 6.61 -5.12
N TYR A 198 -7.52 5.75 -6.00
CA TYR A 198 -6.50 6.18 -6.97
C TYR A 198 -7.06 7.05 -8.10
N LEU A 199 -8.30 6.84 -8.55
CA LEU A 199 -8.92 7.68 -9.59
C LEU A 199 -9.22 9.09 -9.07
N SER A 200 -9.51 9.26 -7.78
CA SER A 200 -9.65 10.61 -7.18
C SER A 200 -8.36 11.46 -7.29
N PHE A 201 -7.21 10.80 -7.47
CA PHE A 201 -5.91 11.43 -7.70
C PHE A 201 -5.43 11.34 -9.16
N ASN A 202 -6.26 10.91 -10.11
CA ASN A 202 -5.88 10.67 -11.52
C ASN A 202 -4.73 9.65 -11.70
N HIS A 203 -4.61 8.66 -10.82
CA HIS A 203 -3.58 7.61 -10.90
C HIS A 203 -4.15 6.30 -11.47
N ALA A 204 -4.64 6.35 -12.71
CA ALA A 204 -5.32 5.23 -13.36
C ALA A 204 -4.43 3.97 -13.48
N ARG A 205 -3.13 4.13 -13.73
CA ARG A 205 -2.20 3.01 -13.97
C ARG A 205 -2.21 1.94 -12.87
N ILE A 206 -2.23 2.34 -11.60
CA ILE A 206 -2.27 1.37 -10.48
C ILE A 206 -3.57 0.58 -10.50
N VAL A 207 -4.68 1.27 -10.81
CA VAL A 207 -6.00 0.64 -10.92
C VAL A 207 -6.04 -0.32 -12.11
N GLU A 208 -5.46 0.06 -13.25
CA GLU A 208 -5.34 -0.80 -14.42
C GLU A 208 -4.57 -2.09 -14.10
N GLU A 209 -3.39 -1.96 -13.48
CA GLU A 209 -2.56 -3.10 -13.07
C GLU A 209 -3.31 -4.00 -12.08
N PHE A 210 -4.02 -3.41 -11.11
CA PHE A 210 -4.88 -4.13 -10.17
C PHE A 210 -6.01 -4.89 -10.89
N LEU A 211 -6.79 -4.24 -11.77
CA LEU A 211 -7.89 -4.87 -12.50
C LEU A 211 -7.38 -5.97 -13.44
N PHE A 212 -6.20 -5.79 -14.06
CA PHE A 212 -5.58 -6.82 -14.89
C PHE A 212 -5.13 -8.05 -14.12
N ASN A 213 -4.78 -7.90 -12.84
CA ASN A 213 -4.53 -9.03 -11.96
C ASN A 213 -5.84 -9.63 -11.45
N ALA A 214 -6.83 -8.81 -11.10
CA ALA A 214 -8.14 -9.27 -10.63
C ALA A 214 -8.79 -10.27 -11.60
N VAL A 215 -8.76 -9.98 -12.90
CA VAL A 215 -9.30 -10.90 -13.92
C VAL A 215 -8.53 -12.21 -14.09
N LYS A 216 -7.36 -12.37 -13.46
CA LYS A 216 -6.64 -13.65 -13.42
C LYS A 216 -7.11 -14.54 -12.27
N HIS A 217 -7.60 -13.94 -11.19
CA HIS A 217 -7.92 -14.64 -9.93
C HIS A 217 -9.42 -14.77 -9.68
N VAL A 218 -10.26 -13.94 -10.33
CA VAL A 218 -11.72 -14.11 -10.26
C VAL A 218 -12.13 -15.45 -10.89
N GLU A 219 -13.05 -16.17 -10.24
CA GLU A 219 -13.68 -17.37 -10.80
C GLU A 219 -14.56 -16.96 -11.96
N ILE A 220 -14.50 -17.70 -13.07
CA ILE A 220 -15.15 -17.32 -14.32
C ILE A 220 -16.69 -17.32 -14.23
N ASP A 221 -17.23 -18.05 -13.24
CA ASP A 221 -18.65 -18.17 -12.95
C ASP A 221 -19.15 -17.14 -11.93
N ASN A 222 -18.25 -16.36 -11.31
CA ASN A 222 -18.63 -15.30 -10.36
C ASN A 222 -19.04 -14.03 -11.12
N SER A 223 -20.27 -14.04 -11.63
CA SER A 223 -20.83 -12.95 -12.44
C SER A 223 -20.74 -11.60 -11.78
N ASP A 224 -21.03 -11.54 -10.48
CA ASP A 224 -21.14 -10.29 -9.72
C ASP A 224 -19.78 -9.58 -9.63
N LEU A 225 -18.71 -10.33 -9.34
CA LEU A 225 -17.36 -9.75 -9.28
C LEU A 225 -16.85 -9.36 -10.66
N ILE A 226 -17.12 -10.18 -11.68
CA ILE A 226 -16.70 -9.87 -13.06
C ILE A 226 -17.41 -8.61 -13.55
N GLU A 227 -18.71 -8.49 -13.31
CA GLU A 227 -19.48 -7.31 -13.64
C GLU A 227 -18.92 -6.06 -12.94
N LYS A 228 -18.62 -6.14 -11.62
CA LYS A 228 -17.99 -5.03 -10.89
C LYS A 228 -16.64 -4.63 -11.50
N ILE A 229 -15.78 -5.59 -11.83
CA ILE A 229 -14.47 -5.32 -12.47
C ILE A 229 -14.66 -4.59 -13.80
N LEU A 230 -15.60 -5.06 -14.64
CA LEU A 230 -15.89 -4.46 -15.94
C LEU A 230 -16.49 -3.03 -15.79
N GLN A 231 -17.34 -2.80 -14.80
CA GLN A 231 -17.87 -1.46 -14.49
C GLN A 231 -16.74 -0.49 -14.12
N GLN A 232 -15.77 -0.91 -13.30
CA GLN A 232 -14.64 -0.05 -12.95
C GLN A 232 -13.75 0.24 -14.16
N ALA A 233 -13.51 -0.75 -15.01
CA ALA A 233 -12.76 -0.54 -16.26
C ALA A 233 -13.47 0.41 -17.23
N GLN A 234 -14.80 0.35 -17.32
CA GLN A 234 -15.61 1.28 -18.10
C GLN A 234 -15.44 2.73 -17.60
N LYS A 235 -15.43 2.94 -16.28
CA LYS A 235 -15.20 4.27 -15.68
C LYS A 235 -13.83 4.82 -16.06
N ILE A 236 -12.78 3.98 -16.03
CA ILE A 236 -11.43 4.39 -16.43
C ILE A 236 -11.42 4.79 -17.90
N ASP A 237 -11.96 3.97 -18.80
CA ASP A 237 -12.01 4.26 -20.23
C ASP A 237 -12.78 5.55 -20.54
N HIS A 238 -13.87 5.81 -19.80
CA HIS A 238 -14.65 7.04 -19.97
C HIS A 238 -13.89 8.31 -19.53
N VAL A 239 -13.15 8.24 -18.43
CA VAL A 239 -12.43 9.39 -17.86
C VAL A 239 -11.07 9.63 -18.53
N HIS A 240 -10.37 8.56 -18.89
CA HIS A 240 -8.97 8.61 -19.35
C HIS A 240 -8.80 8.27 -20.84
N TYR A 241 -9.88 8.00 -21.57
CA TYR A 241 -9.85 7.61 -23.00
C TYR A 241 -8.94 6.39 -23.26
N SER A 242 -8.90 5.45 -22.33
CA SER A 242 -8.08 4.25 -22.39
C SER A 242 -8.80 3.08 -23.09
N THR A 243 -8.15 1.91 -23.11
CA THR A 243 -8.70 0.67 -23.71
C THR A 243 -8.77 -0.49 -22.72
N VAL A 244 -8.85 -0.17 -21.42
CA VAL A 244 -8.77 -1.12 -20.30
C VAL A 244 -9.93 -2.11 -20.38
N LEU A 245 -11.16 -1.63 -20.61
CA LEU A 245 -12.34 -2.50 -20.71
C LEU A 245 -12.17 -3.52 -21.84
N ARG A 246 -11.71 -3.07 -23.02
CA ARG A 246 -11.43 -3.97 -24.16
C ARG A 246 -10.40 -5.03 -23.79
N GLN A 247 -9.31 -4.64 -23.14
CA GLN A 247 -8.23 -5.57 -22.77
C GLN A 247 -8.69 -6.59 -21.72
N LEU A 248 -9.50 -6.18 -20.73
CA LEU A 248 -10.08 -7.10 -19.75
C LEU A 248 -11.05 -8.09 -20.41
N LEU A 249 -11.93 -7.62 -21.30
CA LEU A 249 -12.86 -8.48 -22.03
C LEU A 249 -12.13 -9.54 -22.85
N VAL A 250 -11.05 -9.19 -23.55
CA VAL A 250 -10.24 -10.17 -24.31
C VAL A 250 -9.68 -11.25 -23.39
N LYS A 251 -9.19 -10.89 -22.20
CA LYS A 251 -8.68 -11.86 -21.21
C LYS A 251 -9.80 -12.75 -20.68
N LEU A 252 -10.92 -12.17 -20.29
CA LEU A 252 -12.08 -12.89 -19.76
C LEU A 252 -12.70 -13.82 -20.80
N PHE A 253 -12.85 -13.41 -22.07
CA PHE A 253 -13.36 -14.29 -23.12
C PHE A 253 -12.43 -15.46 -23.43
N ARG A 254 -11.10 -15.23 -23.39
CA ARG A 254 -10.14 -16.33 -23.53
C ARG A 254 -10.29 -17.33 -22.38
N ARG A 255 -10.49 -16.85 -21.15
CA ARG A 255 -10.75 -17.70 -19.97
C ARG A 255 -12.08 -18.44 -20.08
N ALA A 256 -13.18 -17.75 -20.37
CA ALA A 256 -14.50 -18.35 -20.56
C ALA A 256 -14.48 -19.48 -21.60
N LYS A 257 -13.80 -19.29 -22.74
CA LYS A 257 -13.67 -20.35 -23.76
C LYS A 257 -12.86 -21.57 -23.28
N GLY A 258 -11.94 -21.39 -22.34
CA GLY A 258 -11.10 -22.46 -21.81
C GLY A 258 -11.67 -23.15 -20.56
N GLU A 259 -12.48 -22.43 -19.79
CA GLU A 259 -12.99 -22.86 -18.48
C GLU A 259 -14.48 -23.22 -18.52
N THR A 260 -15.21 -22.85 -19.58
CA THR A 260 -16.66 -23.11 -19.73
C THR A 260 -16.99 -23.65 -21.12
N ASP A 261 -18.15 -24.30 -21.26
CA ASP A 261 -18.70 -24.75 -22.56
C ASP A 261 -19.46 -23.63 -23.32
N ASP A 262 -19.58 -22.44 -22.73
CA ASP A 262 -20.35 -21.36 -23.31
C ASP A 262 -19.60 -20.67 -24.46
N SER A 263 -20.33 -20.27 -25.50
CA SER A 263 -19.81 -19.27 -26.43
C SER A 263 -19.61 -17.93 -25.72
N SER A 264 -18.67 -17.09 -26.18
CA SER A 264 -18.40 -15.78 -25.55
C SER A 264 -19.65 -14.89 -25.43
N LYS A 265 -20.59 -15.01 -26.36
CA LYS A 265 -21.87 -14.30 -26.32
C LYS A 265 -22.83 -14.86 -25.25
N GLN A 266 -22.90 -16.18 -25.11
CA GLN A 266 -23.72 -16.82 -24.07
C GLN A 266 -23.17 -16.48 -22.69
N TRP A 267 -21.86 -16.62 -22.50
CA TRP A 267 -21.18 -16.26 -21.25
C TRP A 267 -21.43 -14.79 -20.92
N LEU A 268 -21.20 -13.85 -21.86
CA LEU A 268 -21.43 -12.42 -21.62
C LEU A 268 -22.88 -12.11 -21.17
N ASN A 269 -23.87 -12.79 -21.74
CA ASN A 269 -25.28 -12.60 -21.37
C ASN A 269 -25.62 -13.13 -19.98
N LYS A 270 -24.90 -14.16 -19.51
CA LYS A 270 -25.05 -14.71 -18.15
C LYS A 270 -24.28 -13.88 -17.11
N THR A 271 -23.16 -13.27 -17.50
CA THR A 271 -22.22 -12.61 -16.59
C THR A 271 -22.55 -11.13 -16.36
N VAL A 272 -22.97 -10.41 -17.40
CA VAL A 272 -23.20 -8.94 -17.33
C VAL A 272 -24.69 -8.67 -17.36
N HIS A 273 -25.27 -8.24 -16.24
CA HIS A 273 -26.71 -7.96 -16.09
C HIS A 273 -27.07 -6.49 -16.35
N ASP A 274 -26.12 -5.57 -16.16
CA ASP A 274 -26.25 -4.14 -16.43
C ASP A 274 -26.38 -3.87 -17.94
N GLN A 275 -27.53 -3.33 -18.35
CA GLN A 275 -27.85 -3.03 -19.74
C GLN A 275 -26.96 -1.93 -20.36
N SER A 276 -26.54 -0.96 -19.54
CA SER A 276 -25.66 0.14 -19.98
C SER A 276 -24.25 -0.39 -20.25
N LEU A 277 -23.72 -1.18 -19.31
CA LEU A 277 -22.43 -1.84 -19.48
C LEU A 277 -22.47 -2.78 -20.70
N ARG A 278 -23.52 -3.59 -20.83
CA ARG A 278 -23.67 -4.52 -21.96
C ARG A 278 -23.69 -3.80 -23.32
N SER A 279 -24.41 -2.68 -23.43
CA SER A 279 -24.42 -1.85 -24.64
C SER A 279 -23.01 -1.34 -24.99
N THR A 280 -22.28 -0.86 -23.99
CA THR A 280 -20.90 -0.37 -24.15
C THR A 280 -19.96 -1.47 -24.62
N ILE A 281 -20.06 -2.67 -24.05
CA ILE A 281 -19.26 -3.83 -24.44
C ILE A 281 -19.51 -4.18 -25.91
N VAL A 282 -20.77 -4.22 -26.35
CA VAL A 282 -21.12 -4.53 -27.74
C VAL A 282 -20.54 -3.50 -28.72
N GLU A 283 -20.55 -2.22 -28.37
CA GLU A 283 -19.93 -1.16 -29.20
C GLU A 283 -18.42 -1.31 -29.31
N ILE A 284 -17.74 -1.63 -28.20
CA ILE A 284 -16.29 -1.84 -28.16
C ILE A 284 -15.91 -3.07 -29.01
N LEU A 285 -16.69 -4.14 -28.96
CA LEU A 285 -16.42 -5.36 -29.73
C LEU A 285 -16.66 -5.24 -31.23
N LYS A 286 -17.44 -4.23 -31.67
CA LYS A 286 -17.63 -3.92 -33.10
C LYS A 286 -16.45 -3.15 -33.71
N LYS A 287 -15.58 -2.57 -32.88
CA LYS A 287 -14.41 -1.77 -33.29
C LYS A 287 -13.11 -2.58 -33.23
#